data_AF-A0AAW2K9V7-F1
#
_entry.id   AF-A0AAW2K9V7-F1
#
_cell.length_a   1.000
_cell.length_b   1.000
_cell.length_c   1.000
_cell.angle_alpha   90.00
_cell.angle_beta   90.00
_cell.angle_gamma   90.00
#
_symmetry.space_group_name_H-M   'P 1'
#
loop_
_entity.id
_entity.type
_entity.pdbx_description
1 polymer ?
#
loop_
_entity_poly.entity_id
_entity_poly.type
_entity_poly.pdbx_seq_one_letter_code
_entity_poly.pdbx_strand_id
1 'polypeptide(L)'
;MASSATVKLPASPIEEGLGRRFWIKFRKEWTQALYTPFVVSLAAGNLKHDTFRHYIAQDVHFLRAFAKAYEMAEECADDDDAKVGINELRKSVLEELKMHDSFVQGWGFDLPKESTPHAATVKYTDFLLATASGKVEGLKAPGKLATPFEKTKLAAYTLGAMTPCMRLYAFLGKELEAFLDPNEGIHLYKKWIDNYSSDVFQAAALQTEDLLDKLSVSLTGEELDVIEKLYHQAMKLEIEFFLAQPLAQKTVVPLSKEHNPAEHRLMLFSDFDLTCTVVDSSAILAEIAIITAPKSDQNKSENQLSRMSSVELRSTWGELSKQYTEEYEQCVESVLLSNKVEKFDYEGLRRALEHLSDFEKKANLRVIESGVLKGLNIDDIKRAGERLILQDGCTSFLQNVVKSEKLNTNVHVLSYCWCGDLIRSAFSSGGLDPVNIHANEFIYENSLSTGDIVKKVESPLDKVEAFTNILQKCCKDQKILTVYIGDSVGDLLCLLEADVGLIEKQKQFAEESSSGWKGLSGVLYTVTSWAEIHAFILGS
;
A
#
# COMPACT_ATOMS: atom_id res chain seq x y z
N MET A 1 -15.38 31.30 -30.39
CA MET A 1 -14.28 31.81 -29.55
C MET A 1 -14.57 31.39 -28.12
N ALA A 2 -14.00 30.27 -27.70
CA ALA A 2 -14.01 29.79 -26.32
C ALA A 2 -12.67 29.07 -26.10
N SER A 3 -12.04 29.39 -24.99
CA SER A 3 -10.64 29.12 -24.66
C SER A 3 -10.32 27.62 -24.65
N SER A 4 -9.34 27.23 -25.45
CA SER A 4 -8.63 25.96 -25.36
C SER A 4 -7.90 25.92 -24.01
N ALA A 5 -8.50 25.28 -23.01
CA ALA A 5 -7.79 24.89 -21.79
C ALA A 5 -6.84 23.75 -22.15
N THR A 6 -5.67 24.11 -22.68
CA THR A 6 -4.49 23.25 -22.65
C THR A 6 -4.23 22.89 -21.21
N VAL A 7 -4.50 21.63 -20.86
CA VAL A 7 -3.99 21.01 -19.63
C VAL A 7 -2.48 21.20 -19.65
N LYS A 8 -1.98 22.10 -18.80
CA LYS A 8 -0.57 22.15 -18.48
C LYS A 8 -0.24 20.81 -17.84
N LEU A 9 0.45 19.95 -18.59
CA LEU A 9 1.26 18.90 -17.97
C LEU A 9 2.04 19.53 -16.83
N PRO A 10 2.03 18.96 -15.62
CA PRO A 10 2.81 19.49 -14.52
C PRO A 10 4.25 19.63 -14.98
N ALA A 11 4.86 20.77 -14.65
CA ALA A 11 6.26 21.02 -14.91
C ALA A 11 7.10 19.84 -14.39
N SER A 12 8.12 19.46 -15.15
CA SER A 12 9.17 18.51 -14.74
C SER A 12 9.56 18.73 -13.26
N PRO A 13 9.64 17.69 -12.41
CA PRO A 13 10.01 17.84 -11.02
C PRO A 13 11.52 18.17 -10.95
N ILE A 14 11.82 19.45 -10.89
CA ILE A 14 13.06 19.93 -10.28
C ILE A 14 12.64 20.36 -8.87
N GLU A 15 13.38 19.88 -7.85
CA GLU A 15 13.25 20.15 -6.40
C GLU A 15 12.46 19.15 -5.53
N GLU A 16 12.70 17.84 -5.67
CA GLU A 16 12.54 16.93 -4.53
C GLU A 16 13.92 16.43 -4.07
N GLY A 17 14.25 16.65 -2.80
CA GLY A 17 15.46 16.15 -2.14
C GLY A 17 15.64 14.63 -2.27
N LEU A 18 16.88 14.14 -2.22
CA LEU A 18 17.18 12.70 -2.30
C LEU A 18 16.52 11.93 -1.17
N GLY A 19 16.54 12.47 0.06
CA GLY A 19 15.87 11.86 1.21
C GLY A 19 14.39 11.57 0.93
N ARG A 20 13.67 12.58 0.41
CA ARG A 20 12.25 12.46 0.05
C ARG A 20 12.01 11.50 -1.11
N ARG A 21 12.87 11.55 -2.15
CA ARG A 21 12.79 10.63 -3.30
C ARG A 21 12.96 9.17 -2.87
N PHE A 22 13.94 8.89 -2.01
CA PHE A 22 14.16 7.54 -1.49
C PHE A 22 13.02 7.09 -0.57
N TRP A 23 12.50 7.97 0.29
CA TRP A 23 11.34 7.67 1.14
C TRP A 23 10.10 7.26 0.34
N ILE A 24 9.83 7.94 -0.78
CA ILE A 24 8.74 7.57 -1.70
C ILE A 24 9.04 6.24 -2.40
N LYS A 25 10.29 6.07 -2.90
CA LYS A 25 10.71 4.87 -3.64
C LYS A 25 10.65 3.60 -2.78
N PHE A 26 11.01 3.69 -1.50
CA PHE A 26 11.03 2.57 -0.56
C PHE A 26 9.77 2.51 0.30
N ARG A 27 8.62 2.90 -0.28
CA ARG A 27 7.30 2.82 0.37
C ARG A 27 6.98 1.45 0.92
N LYS A 28 7.31 0.43 0.15
CA LYS A 28 7.06 -0.95 0.52
C LYS A 28 7.79 -1.32 1.81
N GLU A 29 9.05 -0.93 1.95
CA GLU A 29 9.90 -1.28 3.08
C GLU A 29 9.42 -0.59 4.37
N TRP A 30 9.15 0.72 4.35
CA TRP A 30 8.64 1.37 5.57
C TRP A 30 7.22 0.92 5.92
N THR A 31 6.42 0.54 4.93
CA THR A 31 5.10 -0.07 5.17
C THR A 31 5.25 -1.43 5.87
N GLN A 32 6.22 -2.25 5.43
CA GLN A 32 6.54 -3.51 6.11
C GLN A 32 7.03 -3.28 7.54
N ALA A 33 7.84 -2.24 7.79
CA ALA A 33 8.28 -1.89 9.14
C ALA A 33 7.10 -1.55 10.06
N LEU A 34 6.17 -0.70 9.58
CA LEU A 34 4.95 -0.30 10.29
C LEU A 34 4.08 -1.51 10.67
N TYR A 35 4.00 -2.50 9.78
CA TYR A 35 3.20 -3.72 9.97
C TYR A 35 3.98 -4.88 10.60
N THR A 36 5.20 -4.65 11.12
CA THR A 36 5.84 -5.70 11.92
C THR A 36 5.03 -5.97 13.18
N PRO A 37 4.93 -7.23 13.64
CA PRO A 37 4.15 -7.54 14.83
C PRO A 37 4.65 -6.83 16.09
N PHE A 38 5.91 -6.40 16.14
CA PHE A 38 6.43 -5.51 17.19
C PHE A 38 5.74 -4.14 17.16
N VAL A 39 5.80 -3.44 16.03
CA VAL A 39 5.23 -2.08 15.89
C VAL A 39 3.72 -2.10 16.05
N VAL A 40 3.03 -3.07 15.45
CA VAL A 40 1.56 -3.23 15.59
C VAL A 40 1.17 -3.46 17.05
N SER A 41 1.92 -4.27 17.81
CA SER A 41 1.63 -4.48 19.23
C SER A 41 1.95 -3.26 20.09
N LEU A 42 2.97 -2.49 19.72
CA LEU A 42 3.35 -1.24 20.38
C LEU A 42 2.24 -0.19 20.17
N ALA A 43 1.76 -0.05 18.94
CA ALA A 43 0.66 0.81 18.54
C ALA A 43 -0.65 0.46 19.29
N ALA A 44 -0.94 -0.84 19.44
CA ALA A 44 -2.12 -1.33 20.14
C ALA A 44 -2.00 -1.26 21.68
N GLY A 45 -0.88 -0.76 22.22
CA GLY A 45 -0.66 -0.67 23.67
C GLY A 45 -0.56 -2.02 24.40
N ASN A 46 -0.49 -3.15 23.66
CA ASN A 46 -0.55 -4.51 24.23
C ASN A 46 0.76 -5.30 24.10
N LEU A 47 1.82 -4.67 23.58
CA LEU A 47 3.17 -5.24 23.57
C LEU A 47 3.57 -5.63 25.01
N LYS A 48 4.14 -6.81 25.20
CA LYS A 48 4.63 -7.25 26.51
C LYS A 48 5.85 -6.43 26.94
N HIS A 49 5.92 -6.11 28.23
CA HIS A 49 6.99 -5.28 28.80
C HIS A 49 8.39 -5.87 28.57
N ASP A 50 8.55 -7.19 28.66
CA ASP A 50 9.86 -7.83 28.47
C ASP A 50 10.34 -7.71 27.02
N THR A 51 9.43 -7.70 26.04
CA THR A 51 9.76 -7.44 24.63
C THR A 51 10.23 -6.01 24.45
N PHE A 52 9.52 -5.03 25.01
CA PHE A 52 9.92 -3.63 24.94
C PHE A 52 11.26 -3.36 25.64
N ARG A 53 11.48 -3.96 26.81
CA ARG A 53 12.77 -3.91 27.52
C ARG A 53 13.91 -4.49 26.68
N HIS A 54 13.66 -5.60 25.98
CA HIS A 54 14.66 -6.20 25.10
C HIS A 54 15.02 -5.25 23.95
N TYR A 55 14.01 -4.70 23.28
CA TYR A 55 14.16 -3.74 22.19
C TYR A 55 15.00 -2.52 22.61
N ILE A 56 14.64 -1.86 23.71
CA ILE A 56 15.40 -0.72 24.22
C ILE A 56 16.82 -1.12 24.67
N ALA A 57 17.01 -2.32 25.24
CA ALA A 57 18.33 -2.79 25.61
C ALA A 57 19.25 -3.03 24.39
N GLN A 58 18.70 -3.14 23.17
CA GLN A 58 19.47 -3.19 21.93
C GLN A 58 19.77 -1.79 21.39
N ASP A 59 18.88 -0.83 21.62
CA ASP A 59 18.97 0.56 21.13
C ASP A 59 20.26 1.28 21.58
N VAL A 60 20.74 0.97 22.79
CA VAL A 60 22.03 1.51 23.29
C VAL A 60 23.22 1.18 22.36
N HIS A 61 23.19 0.04 21.67
CA HIS A 61 24.25 -0.34 20.71
C HIS A 61 24.12 0.45 19.41
N PHE A 62 22.88 0.75 18.99
CA PHE A 62 22.61 1.63 17.85
C PHE A 62 23.08 3.04 18.12
N LEU A 63 22.71 3.64 19.26
CA LEU A 63 23.14 4.99 19.64
C LEU A 63 24.68 5.12 19.65
N ARG A 64 25.40 4.11 20.15
CA ARG A 64 26.88 4.08 20.08
C ARG A 64 27.41 4.02 18.65
N ALA A 65 26.83 3.18 17.80
CA ALA A 65 27.22 3.07 16.40
C ALA A 65 26.91 4.36 15.62
N PHE A 66 25.76 4.99 15.87
CA PHE A 66 25.34 6.26 15.28
C PHE A 66 26.26 7.40 15.69
N ALA A 67 26.58 7.53 16.99
CA ALA A 67 27.53 8.53 17.47
C ALA A 67 28.90 8.40 16.79
N LYS A 68 29.37 7.16 16.60
CA LYS A 68 30.64 6.90 15.91
C LYS A 68 30.56 7.17 14.41
N ALA A 69 29.46 6.80 13.75
CA ALA A 69 29.25 7.07 12.34
C ALA A 69 29.18 8.58 12.05
N TYR A 70 28.48 9.35 12.89
CA TYR A 70 28.46 10.81 12.78
C TYR A 70 29.86 11.42 13.01
N GLU A 71 30.64 10.92 13.97
CA GLU A 71 32.02 11.39 14.15
C GLU A 71 32.86 11.17 12.88
N MET A 72 32.76 9.99 12.27
CA MET A 72 33.50 9.68 11.05
C MET A 72 33.00 10.50 9.85
N ALA A 73 31.70 10.76 9.75
CA ALA A 73 31.12 11.63 8.73
C ALA A 73 31.56 13.09 8.92
N GLU A 74 31.61 13.59 10.16
CA GLU A 74 32.09 14.94 10.52
C GLU A 74 33.56 15.13 10.11
N GLU A 75 34.42 14.14 10.39
CA GLU A 75 35.83 14.14 9.98
C GLU A 75 36.02 14.12 8.45
N CYS A 76 35.02 13.64 7.72
CA CYS A 76 35.04 13.49 6.27
C CYS A 76 34.31 14.62 5.52
N ALA A 77 33.47 15.40 6.17
CA ALA A 77 32.83 16.56 5.54
C ALA A 77 33.88 17.65 5.27
N ASP A 78 33.89 18.23 4.07
CA ASP A 78 34.78 19.36 3.75
C ASP A 78 34.13 20.71 4.11
N ASP A 79 32.82 20.83 3.88
CA ASP A 79 31.99 22.00 4.13
C ASP A 79 31.76 22.23 5.64
N ASP A 80 32.06 23.45 6.12
CA ASP A 80 32.02 23.76 7.56
C ASP A 80 30.59 23.77 8.12
N ASP A 81 29.59 24.21 7.36
CA ASP A 81 28.19 24.16 7.80
C ASP A 81 27.72 22.70 7.94
N ALA A 82 28.13 21.81 7.02
CA ALA A 82 27.82 20.39 7.09
C ALA A 82 28.48 19.74 8.31
N LYS A 83 29.73 20.11 8.64
CA LYS A 83 30.38 19.65 9.90
C LYS A 83 29.59 20.09 11.12
N VAL A 84 29.14 21.34 11.17
CA VAL A 84 28.34 21.88 12.28
C VAL A 84 27.03 21.09 12.41
N GLY A 85 26.29 20.88 11.32
CA GLY A 85 25.05 20.12 11.35
C GLY A 85 25.24 18.66 11.78
N ILE A 86 26.27 17.98 11.26
CA ILE A 86 26.61 16.61 11.69
C ILE A 86 27.00 16.57 13.18
N ASN A 87 27.73 17.57 13.66
CA ASN A 87 28.14 17.68 15.06
C ASN A 87 26.93 17.86 16.00
N GLU A 88 25.92 18.63 15.60
CA GLU A 88 24.67 18.81 16.34
C GLU A 88 23.88 17.51 16.46
N LEU A 89 23.74 16.76 15.35
CA LEU A 89 23.13 15.44 15.36
C LEU A 89 23.89 14.46 16.27
N ARG A 90 25.23 14.47 16.18
CA ARG A 90 26.10 13.67 17.06
C ARG A 90 25.90 14.00 18.53
N LYS A 91 25.84 15.29 18.89
CA LYS A 91 25.61 15.73 20.27
C LYS A 91 24.26 15.24 20.79
N SER A 92 23.21 15.34 19.98
CA SER A 92 21.87 14.87 20.33
C SER A 92 21.86 13.38 20.67
N VAL A 93 22.50 12.54 19.82
CA VAL A 93 22.65 11.10 20.09
C VAL A 93 23.48 10.83 21.35
N LEU A 94 24.54 11.59 21.60
CA LEU A 94 25.37 11.43 22.80
C LEU A 94 24.63 11.86 24.09
N GLU A 95 23.75 12.85 24.01
CA GLU A 95 22.88 13.25 25.11
C GLU A 95 21.82 12.18 25.39
N GLU A 96 21.19 11.64 24.34
CA GLU A 96 20.27 10.52 24.45
C GLU A 96 20.95 9.30 25.09
N LEU A 97 22.16 8.94 24.64
CA LEU A 97 22.93 7.83 25.20
C LEU A 97 23.26 8.02 26.70
N LYS A 98 23.55 9.26 27.14
CA LYS A 98 23.80 9.57 28.56
C LYS A 98 22.53 9.48 29.40
N MET A 99 21.41 9.87 28.83
CA MET A 99 20.11 9.93 29.49
C MET A 99 19.31 8.64 29.31
N HIS A 100 19.79 7.69 28.52
CA HIS A 100 19.07 6.48 28.11
C HIS A 100 18.44 5.76 29.30
N ASP A 101 19.21 5.43 30.35
CA ASP A 101 18.68 4.76 31.54
C ASP A 101 17.57 5.58 32.23
N SER A 102 17.73 6.91 32.30
CA SER A 102 16.73 7.80 32.89
C SER A 102 15.48 7.97 32.02
N PHE A 103 15.61 7.93 30.69
CA PHE A 103 14.48 7.94 29.77
C PHE A 103 13.67 6.66 29.89
N VAL A 104 14.36 5.52 29.96
CA VAL A 104 13.73 4.21 30.07
C VAL A 104 13.04 4.03 31.42
N GLN A 105 13.66 4.49 32.50
CA GLN A 105 13.00 4.61 33.82
C GLN A 105 11.82 5.57 33.76
N GLY A 106 11.96 6.69 33.06
CA GLY A 106 10.89 7.65 32.80
C GLY A 106 9.71 7.01 32.06
N TRP A 107 9.94 6.03 31.20
CA TRP A 107 8.91 5.23 30.53
C TRP A 107 8.32 4.12 31.41
N GLY A 108 8.85 3.91 32.62
CA GLY A 108 8.39 2.90 33.56
C GLY A 108 9.06 1.54 33.42
N PHE A 109 10.22 1.49 32.76
CA PHE A 109 10.98 0.25 32.53
C PHE A 109 12.36 0.30 33.17
N ASP A 110 12.83 -0.87 33.62
CA ASP A 110 14.20 -1.05 34.09
C ASP A 110 15.01 -1.81 33.04
N LEU A 111 16.25 -1.37 32.81
CA LEU A 111 17.16 -2.03 31.88
C LEU A 111 17.93 -3.18 32.58
N PRO A 112 18.19 -4.29 31.87
CA PRO A 112 19.19 -5.24 32.31
C PRO A 112 20.58 -4.58 32.31
N LYS A 113 21.40 -4.88 33.34
CA LYS A 113 22.71 -4.22 33.56
C LYS A 113 23.69 -4.37 32.40
N GLU A 114 23.60 -5.44 31.62
CA GLU A 114 24.31 -5.62 30.35
C GLU A 114 23.45 -6.49 29.42
N SER A 115 23.33 -6.07 28.15
CA SER A 115 22.62 -6.81 27.11
C SER A 115 23.59 -7.10 25.96
N THR A 116 23.80 -8.37 25.64
CA THR A 116 24.55 -8.78 24.46
C THR A 116 23.74 -8.41 23.20
N PRO A 117 24.35 -7.76 22.20
CA PRO A 117 23.64 -7.42 20.98
C PRO A 117 23.23 -8.71 20.25
N HIS A 118 21.99 -8.79 19.80
CA HIS A 118 21.52 -9.92 19.00
C HIS A 118 21.99 -9.82 17.55
N ALA A 119 21.85 -10.90 16.78
CA ALA A 119 22.39 -11.00 15.43
C ALA A 119 21.96 -9.85 14.50
N ALA A 120 20.67 -9.46 14.51
CA ALA A 120 20.20 -8.33 13.69
C ALA A 120 20.79 -6.97 14.13
N THR A 121 20.92 -6.70 15.42
CA THR A 121 21.62 -5.50 15.95
C THR A 121 23.05 -5.46 15.46
N VAL A 122 23.81 -6.55 15.65
CA VAL A 122 25.21 -6.64 15.19
C VAL A 122 25.30 -6.41 13.68
N LYS A 123 24.45 -7.09 12.90
CA LYS A 123 24.44 -6.97 11.44
C LYS A 123 24.21 -5.52 10.99
N TYR A 124 23.30 -4.80 11.64
CA TYR A 124 23.02 -3.42 11.28
C TYR A 124 24.13 -2.46 11.76
N THR A 125 24.59 -2.57 13.00
CA THR A 125 25.69 -1.72 13.49
C THR A 125 26.98 -1.94 12.69
N ASP A 126 27.27 -3.19 12.29
CA ASP A 126 28.42 -3.52 11.45
C ASP A 126 28.30 -2.93 10.04
N PHE A 127 27.10 -3.00 9.44
CA PHE A 127 26.83 -2.37 8.15
C PHE A 127 27.07 -0.85 8.21
N LEU A 128 26.54 -0.19 9.23
CA LEU A 128 26.68 1.26 9.40
C LEU A 128 28.15 1.66 9.59
N LEU A 129 28.85 1.00 10.51
CA LEU A 129 30.26 1.29 10.79
C LEU A 129 31.18 0.92 9.63
N ALA A 130 30.87 -0.16 8.91
CA ALA A 130 31.58 -0.51 7.67
C ALA A 130 31.42 0.60 6.63
N THR A 131 30.19 1.08 6.42
CA THR A 131 29.89 2.20 5.52
C THR A 131 30.66 3.46 5.93
N ALA A 132 30.57 3.85 7.20
CA ALA A 132 31.29 5.02 7.74
C ALA A 132 32.81 4.90 7.62
N SER A 133 33.35 3.68 7.71
CA SER A 133 34.78 3.41 7.50
C SER A 133 35.21 3.33 6.04
N GLY A 134 34.31 3.56 5.08
CA GLY A 134 34.62 3.52 3.65
C GLY A 134 34.72 2.11 3.05
N LYS A 135 34.21 1.07 3.74
CA LYS A 135 34.06 -0.29 3.19
C LYS A 135 32.77 -0.39 2.36
N VAL A 136 32.65 0.47 1.36
CA VAL A 136 31.54 0.50 0.41
C VAL A 136 32.08 0.11 -0.97
N GLU A 137 31.31 -0.65 -1.74
CA GLU A 137 31.69 -1.01 -3.11
C GLU A 137 32.06 0.24 -3.93
N GLY A 138 33.24 0.25 -4.53
CA GLY A 138 33.74 1.38 -5.33
C GLY A 138 34.64 2.38 -4.59
N LEU A 139 34.74 2.32 -3.26
CA LEU A 139 35.70 3.14 -2.48
C LEU A 139 36.98 2.35 -2.17
N LYS A 140 38.14 3.00 -2.35
CA LYS A 140 39.43 2.46 -1.85
C LYS A 140 39.42 2.53 -0.33
N ALA A 141 39.88 1.47 0.33
CA ALA A 141 39.95 1.34 1.79
C ALA A 141 40.42 2.64 2.50
N PRO A 142 39.95 2.91 3.74
CA PRO A 142 40.05 4.21 4.43
C PRO A 142 41.47 4.81 4.54
N GLY A 143 42.52 4.01 4.38
CA GLY A 143 43.91 4.47 4.47
C GLY A 143 44.42 5.35 3.31
N LYS A 144 43.62 5.64 2.27
CA LYS A 144 44.03 6.48 1.12
C LYS A 144 42.91 7.34 0.52
N LEU A 145 42.00 7.90 1.31
CA LEU A 145 41.15 9.00 0.83
C LEU A 145 42.05 10.23 0.64
N ALA A 146 42.38 10.55 -0.61
CA ALA A 146 43.44 11.50 -0.94
C ALA A 146 42.89 12.92 -1.21
N THR A 147 41.62 13.04 -1.57
CA THR A 147 41.01 14.32 -1.96
C THR A 147 39.85 14.72 -1.06
N PRO A 148 39.61 16.03 -0.84
CA PRO A 148 38.42 16.52 -0.13
C PRO A 148 37.11 15.99 -0.72
N PHE A 149 37.05 15.81 -2.04
CA PHE A 149 35.90 15.22 -2.73
C PHE A 149 35.63 13.77 -2.30
N GLU A 150 36.66 12.93 -2.23
CA GLU A 150 36.52 11.53 -1.76
C GLU A 150 36.06 11.45 -0.30
N LYS A 151 36.46 12.41 0.54
CA LYS A 151 36.01 12.50 1.93
C LYS A 151 34.54 12.93 2.01
N THR A 152 34.16 14.02 1.33
CA THR A 152 32.76 14.49 1.28
C THR A 152 31.80 13.40 0.78
N LYS A 153 32.23 12.62 -0.22
CA LYS A 153 31.49 11.44 -0.69
C LYS A 153 31.26 10.40 0.40
N LEU A 154 32.27 10.10 1.22
CA LEU A 154 32.11 9.16 2.32
C LEU A 154 31.14 9.68 3.38
N ALA A 155 31.16 10.98 3.68
CA ALA A 155 30.18 11.61 4.56
C ALA A 155 28.75 11.48 3.99
N ALA A 156 28.56 11.71 2.68
CA ALA A 156 27.27 11.51 2.00
C ALA A 156 26.79 10.05 2.08
N TYR A 157 27.68 9.08 1.86
CA TYR A 157 27.34 7.65 1.96
C TYR A 157 26.96 7.25 3.38
N THR A 158 27.67 7.79 4.38
CA THR A 158 27.37 7.55 5.79
C THR A 158 26.00 8.10 6.14
N LEU A 159 25.70 9.35 5.78
CA LEU A 159 24.36 9.90 5.98
C LEU A 159 23.29 9.11 5.23
N GLY A 160 23.57 8.68 3.99
CA GLY A 160 22.66 7.82 3.21
C GLY A 160 22.25 6.53 3.92
N ALA A 161 23.15 5.94 4.70
CA ALA A 161 22.88 4.76 5.52
C ALA A 161 22.17 5.07 6.86
N MET A 162 22.23 6.32 7.34
CA MET A 162 21.64 6.77 8.62
C MET A 162 20.27 7.41 8.47
N THR A 163 20.05 8.19 7.40
CA THR A 163 18.79 8.87 7.09
C THR A 163 17.55 7.99 7.19
N PRO A 164 17.50 6.75 6.67
CA PRO A 164 16.29 5.92 6.75
C PRO A 164 15.87 5.61 8.20
N CYS A 165 16.80 5.39 9.12
CA CYS A 165 16.50 5.19 10.55
C CYS A 165 15.82 6.43 11.13
N MET A 166 16.44 7.61 10.98
CA MET A 166 15.90 8.87 11.51
C MET A 166 14.52 9.16 10.94
N ARG A 167 14.35 8.97 9.62
CA ARG A 167 13.10 9.19 8.93
C ARG A 167 12.01 8.19 9.34
N LEU A 168 12.35 6.91 9.45
CA LEU A 168 11.41 5.85 9.81
C LEU A 168 10.89 6.05 11.23
N TYR A 169 11.74 6.34 12.20
CA TYR A 169 11.32 6.60 13.58
C TYR A 169 10.45 7.85 13.71
N ALA A 170 10.81 8.93 13.01
CA ALA A 170 9.98 10.13 12.95
C ALA A 170 8.59 9.83 12.36
N PHE A 171 8.55 9.03 11.29
CA PHE A 171 7.30 8.58 10.67
C PHE A 171 6.46 7.71 11.62
N LEU A 172 7.07 6.69 12.24
CA LEU A 172 6.39 5.81 13.19
C LEU A 172 5.82 6.62 14.36
N GLY A 173 6.57 7.54 14.94
CA GLY A 173 6.07 8.42 15.99
C GLY A 173 4.78 9.14 15.57
N LYS A 174 4.76 9.74 14.37
CA LYS A 174 3.59 10.46 13.84
C LYS A 174 2.41 9.56 13.52
N GLU A 175 2.63 8.42 12.88
CA GLU A 175 1.55 7.49 12.56
C GLU A 175 0.95 6.88 13.84
N LEU A 176 1.77 6.61 14.85
CA LEU A 176 1.31 6.02 16.10
C LEU A 176 0.58 6.99 17.03
N GLU A 177 0.77 8.31 16.88
CA GLU A 177 -0.01 9.32 17.61
C GLU A 177 -1.52 9.16 17.39
N ALA A 178 -1.94 8.72 16.18
CA ALA A 178 -3.34 8.53 15.85
C ALA A 178 -4.03 7.43 16.68
N PHE A 179 -3.27 6.54 17.32
CA PHE A 179 -3.80 5.46 18.16
C PHE A 179 -3.77 5.80 19.65
N LEU A 180 -3.31 6.99 20.03
CA LEU A 180 -3.38 7.47 21.40
C LEU A 180 -4.80 7.99 21.69
N ASP A 181 -5.67 7.13 22.22
CA ASP A 181 -7.01 7.56 22.66
C ASP A 181 -6.90 8.44 23.93
N PRO A 182 -7.38 9.70 23.90
CA PRO A 182 -7.39 10.58 25.08
C PRO A 182 -8.31 10.10 26.21
N ASN A 183 -9.27 9.21 25.90
CA ASN A 183 -10.31 8.74 26.80
C ASN A 183 -10.06 7.32 27.34
N GLU A 184 -9.20 6.52 26.69
CA GLU A 184 -8.67 5.29 27.30
C GLU A 184 -7.64 5.64 28.39
N GLY A 185 -7.34 4.67 29.25
CA GLY A 185 -6.35 4.84 30.32
C GLY A 185 -4.95 5.17 29.81
N ILE A 186 -3.96 5.18 30.70
CA ILE A 186 -2.57 5.50 30.34
C ILE A 186 -2.06 4.48 29.29
N HIS A 187 -1.90 4.92 28.04
CA HIS A 187 -1.25 4.13 26.99
C HIS A 187 0.22 3.88 27.38
N LEU A 188 0.58 2.60 27.55
CA LEU A 188 1.86 2.19 28.14
C LEU A 188 3.09 2.76 27.40
N TYR A 189 2.99 2.91 26.08
CA TYR A 189 4.09 3.38 25.22
C TYR A 189 3.96 4.84 24.80
N LYS A 190 3.04 5.61 25.41
CA LYS A 190 2.78 7.01 25.03
C LYS A 190 4.06 7.85 24.98
N LYS A 191 4.92 7.74 25.99
CA LYS A 191 6.15 8.54 26.08
C LYS A 191 7.17 8.23 24.98
N TRP A 192 7.19 6.99 24.50
CA TRP A 192 8.01 6.61 23.35
C TRP A 192 7.45 7.26 22.09
N ILE A 193 6.13 7.17 21.89
CA ILE A 193 5.43 7.79 20.75
C ILE A 193 5.65 9.31 20.74
N ASP A 194 5.40 9.98 21.88
CA ASP A 194 5.59 11.43 22.07
C ASP A 194 7.03 11.87 21.76
N ASN A 195 8.03 11.04 22.08
CA ASN A 195 9.44 11.37 21.84
C ASN A 195 9.73 11.46 20.34
N TYR A 196 9.37 10.41 19.59
CA TYR A 196 9.64 10.34 18.16
C TYR A 196 8.69 11.20 17.33
N SER A 197 7.52 11.54 17.85
CA SER A 197 6.59 12.49 17.24
C SER A 197 6.89 13.96 17.59
N SER A 198 7.80 14.22 18.54
CA SER A 198 8.13 15.57 18.99
C SER A 198 8.75 16.42 17.88
N ASP A 199 8.49 17.73 17.90
CA ASP A 199 9.06 18.67 16.94
C ASP A 199 10.60 18.63 16.90
N VAL A 200 11.23 18.33 18.05
CA VAL A 200 12.70 18.20 18.16
C VAL A 200 13.20 17.01 17.36
N PHE A 201 12.59 15.83 17.51
CA PHE A 201 12.99 14.64 16.76
C PHE A 201 12.67 14.77 15.27
N GLN A 202 11.51 15.34 14.93
CA GLN A 202 11.12 15.61 13.54
C GLN A 202 12.11 16.57 12.86
N ALA A 203 12.54 17.63 13.56
CA ALA A 203 13.55 18.55 13.05
C ALA A 203 14.91 17.87 12.83
N ALA A 204 15.33 16.98 13.73
CA ALA A 204 16.58 16.22 13.56
C ALA A 204 16.53 15.24 12.37
N ALA A 205 15.38 14.60 12.13
CA ALA A 205 15.17 13.76 10.95
C ALA A 205 15.26 14.58 9.65
N LEU A 206 14.60 15.74 9.60
CA LEU A 206 14.69 16.67 8.46
C LEU A 206 16.12 17.21 8.27
N GLN A 207 16.80 17.60 9.33
CA GLN A 207 18.20 18.05 9.27
C GLN A 207 19.11 16.96 8.68
N THR A 208 18.86 15.69 9.02
CA THR A 208 19.60 14.55 8.45
C THR A 208 19.34 14.38 6.95
N GLU A 209 18.11 14.61 6.48
CA GLU A 209 17.75 14.63 5.05
C GLU A 209 18.41 15.81 4.32
N ASP A 210 18.33 17.02 4.87
CA ASP A 210 18.91 18.24 4.29
C ASP A 210 20.44 18.13 4.15
N LEU A 211 21.11 17.56 5.15
CA LEU A 211 22.56 17.31 5.09
C LEU A 211 22.91 16.27 4.02
N LEU A 212 22.12 15.19 3.90
CA LEU A 212 22.31 14.21 2.83
C LEU A 212 22.18 14.86 1.45
N ASP A 213 21.16 15.68 1.26
CA ASP A 213 20.93 16.40 0.01
C ASP A 213 22.08 17.35 -0.30
N LYS A 214 22.52 18.15 0.68
CA LYS A 214 23.65 19.08 0.54
C LYS A 214 24.95 18.38 0.16
N LEU A 215 25.30 17.28 0.85
CA LEU A 215 26.53 16.54 0.56
C LEU A 215 26.48 15.80 -0.79
N SER A 216 25.30 15.57 -1.33
CA SER A 216 25.11 14.81 -2.57
C SER A 216 25.07 15.66 -3.84
N VAL A 217 25.02 17.00 -3.73
CA VAL A 217 24.91 17.94 -4.89
C VAL A 217 25.99 17.72 -5.95
N SER A 218 27.21 17.36 -5.54
CA SER A 218 28.36 17.20 -6.43
C SER A 218 28.59 15.76 -6.91
N LEU A 219 27.75 14.81 -6.49
CA LEU A 219 27.91 13.40 -6.81
C LEU A 219 27.40 13.06 -8.21
N THR A 220 28.05 12.11 -8.85
CA THR A 220 27.63 11.55 -10.13
C THR A 220 26.43 10.62 -9.97
N GLY A 221 25.71 10.30 -11.06
CA GLY A 221 24.58 9.38 -11.03
C GLY A 221 24.93 8.00 -10.43
N GLU A 222 26.10 7.45 -10.79
CA GLU A 222 26.58 6.18 -10.23
C GLU A 222 26.82 6.26 -8.71
N GLU A 223 27.28 7.40 -8.21
CA GLU A 223 27.51 7.62 -6.79
C GLU A 223 26.19 7.82 -6.02
N LEU A 224 25.19 8.44 -6.64
CA LEU A 224 23.83 8.54 -6.09
C LEU A 224 23.15 7.16 -6.03
N ASP A 225 23.39 6.29 -7.01
CA ASP A 225 22.90 4.89 -6.99
C ASP A 225 23.51 4.09 -5.83
N VAL A 226 24.73 4.41 -5.39
CA VAL A 226 25.33 3.81 -4.19
C VAL A 226 24.59 4.26 -2.93
N ILE A 227 24.28 5.57 -2.80
CA ILE A 227 23.48 6.09 -1.68
C ILE A 227 22.12 5.40 -1.63
N GLU A 228 21.46 5.26 -2.79
CA GLU A 228 20.18 4.56 -2.88
C GLU A 228 20.27 3.13 -2.34
N LYS A 229 21.30 2.37 -2.74
CA LYS A 229 21.52 0.99 -2.25
C LYS A 229 21.77 0.96 -0.74
N LEU A 230 22.54 1.91 -0.20
CA LEU A 230 22.81 2.02 1.23
C LEU A 230 21.53 2.34 2.02
N TYR A 231 20.72 3.28 1.52
CA TYR A 231 19.43 3.64 2.10
C TYR A 231 18.49 2.43 2.14
N HIS A 232 18.36 1.72 1.02
CA HIS A 232 17.53 0.53 0.92
C HIS A 232 18.01 -0.60 1.85
N GLN A 233 19.33 -0.79 1.95
CA GLN A 233 19.90 -1.81 2.83
C GLN A 233 19.65 -1.49 4.30
N ALA A 234 19.77 -0.22 4.70
CA ALA A 234 19.41 0.23 6.05
C ALA A 234 17.92 0.00 6.35
N MET A 235 17.01 0.33 5.42
CA MET A 235 15.57 0.03 5.56
C MET A 235 15.29 -1.46 5.77
N LYS A 236 15.98 -2.35 5.06
CA LYS A 236 15.86 -3.81 5.28
C LYS A 236 16.33 -4.23 6.66
N LEU A 237 17.43 -3.65 7.12
CA LEU A 237 18.00 -3.95 8.43
C LEU A 237 17.11 -3.45 9.58
N GLU A 238 16.40 -2.33 9.39
CA GLU A 238 15.35 -1.87 10.32
C GLU A 238 14.22 -2.89 10.45
N ILE A 239 13.71 -3.40 9.33
CA ILE A 239 12.66 -4.42 9.34
C ILE A 239 13.16 -5.69 10.04
N GLU A 240 14.38 -6.14 9.74
CA GLU A 240 15.00 -7.29 10.41
C GLU A 240 15.15 -7.04 11.92
N PHE A 241 15.50 -5.82 12.33
CA PHE A 241 15.61 -5.44 13.74
C PHE A 241 14.28 -5.54 14.47
N PHE A 242 13.18 -5.01 13.90
CA PHE A 242 11.85 -5.15 14.48
C PHE A 242 11.36 -6.60 14.51
N LEU A 243 11.64 -7.39 13.47
CA LEU A 243 11.27 -8.81 13.40
C LEU A 243 12.06 -9.70 14.36
N ALA A 244 13.28 -9.30 14.73
CA ALA A 244 14.11 -10.02 15.69
C ALA A 244 13.63 -9.87 17.15
N GLN A 245 12.72 -8.93 17.43
CA GLN A 245 12.23 -8.70 18.78
C GLN A 245 11.42 -9.91 19.29
N PRO A 246 11.67 -10.37 20.53
CA PRO A 246 11.01 -11.56 21.06
C PRO A 246 9.53 -11.29 21.33
N LEU A 247 8.65 -11.82 20.48
CA LEU A 247 7.20 -11.66 20.62
C LEU A 247 6.58 -12.88 21.30
N ALA A 248 6.12 -12.69 22.54
CA ALA A 248 5.43 -13.74 23.30
C ALA A 248 3.90 -13.56 23.31
N GLN A 249 3.37 -12.44 22.81
CA GLN A 249 1.93 -12.30 22.58
C GLN A 249 1.56 -12.76 21.17
N LYS A 250 0.32 -13.22 21.02
CA LYS A 250 -0.25 -13.57 19.72
C LYS A 250 -0.50 -12.31 18.90
N THR A 251 -0.06 -12.29 17.64
CA THR A 251 -0.22 -11.14 16.74
C THR A 251 -0.91 -11.57 15.46
N VAL A 252 -1.79 -10.71 14.95
CA VAL A 252 -2.56 -10.95 13.72
C VAL A 252 -1.70 -10.83 12.48
N VAL A 253 -0.63 -10.03 12.58
CA VAL A 253 0.19 -9.63 11.44
C VAL A 253 1.57 -10.30 11.48
N PRO A 254 2.05 -10.83 10.35
CA PRO A 254 1.28 -11.07 9.13
C PRO A 254 0.27 -12.23 9.32
N LEU A 255 -0.86 -12.14 8.63
CA LEU A 255 -1.92 -13.16 8.68
C LEU A 255 -1.38 -14.56 8.32
N SER A 256 -0.39 -14.61 7.43
CA SER A 256 0.32 -15.82 7.01
C SER A 256 0.97 -16.59 8.16
N LYS A 257 1.38 -15.94 9.27
CA LYS A 257 1.97 -16.62 10.44
C LYS A 257 0.96 -17.41 11.24
N GLU A 258 -0.30 -16.98 11.24
CA GLU A 258 -1.41 -17.65 11.93
C GLU A 258 -2.11 -18.68 11.04
N HIS A 259 -1.81 -18.66 9.74
CA HIS A 259 -2.35 -19.58 8.77
C HIS A 259 -1.63 -20.94 8.82
N ASN A 260 -2.37 -22.01 9.08
CA ASN A 260 -1.88 -23.38 8.97
C ASN A 260 -2.37 -24.01 7.64
N PRO A 261 -1.53 -24.09 6.59
CA PRO A 261 -1.94 -24.57 5.27
C PRO A 261 -2.34 -26.06 5.24
N ALA A 262 -1.96 -26.84 6.25
CA ALA A 262 -2.35 -28.24 6.37
C ALA A 262 -3.82 -28.40 6.82
N GLU A 263 -4.36 -27.40 7.54
CA GLU A 263 -5.72 -27.42 8.09
C GLU A 263 -6.65 -26.44 7.36
N HIS A 264 -6.09 -25.33 6.89
CA HIS A 264 -6.82 -24.19 6.36
C HIS A 264 -6.50 -23.95 4.89
N ARG A 265 -7.50 -23.52 4.12
CA ARG A 265 -7.33 -22.96 2.77
C ARG A 265 -7.56 -21.45 2.82
N LEU A 266 -6.62 -20.67 2.31
CA LEU A 266 -6.78 -19.21 2.21
C LEU A 266 -7.52 -18.86 0.91
N MET A 267 -8.75 -18.36 1.03
CA MET A 267 -9.55 -17.90 -0.11
C MET A 267 -9.48 -16.37 -0.15
N LEU A 268 -8.72 -15.85 -1.12
CA LEU A 268 -8.56 -14.42 -1.33
C LEU A 268 -9.53 -13.97 -2.42
N PHE A 269 -10.34 -12.97 -2.10
CA PHE A 269 -11.25 -12.31 -3.01
C PHE A 269 -10.84 -10.85 -3.17
N SER A 270 -10.96 -10.33 -4.39
CA SER A 270 -10.72 -8.92 -4.68
C SER A 270 -11.77 -8.39 -5.63
N ASP A 271 -12.21 -7.16 -5.42
CA ASP A 271 -12.75 -6.37 -6.51
C ASP A 271 -11.66 -6.04 -7.54
N PHE A 272 -12.06 -5.64 -8.75
CA PHE A 272 -11.16 -5.29 -9.84
C PHE A 272 -11.06 -3.79 -10.08
N ASP A 273 -12.19 -3.12 -10.21
CA ASP A 273 -12.24 -1.75 -10.70
C ASP A 273 -11.86 -0.79 -9.57
N LEU A 274 -10.86 0.06 -9.79
CA LEU A 274 -10.31 0.99 -8.80
C LEU A 274 -9.60 0.34 -7.59
N THR A 275 -9.96 -0.90 -7.23
CA THR A 275 -9.23 -1.76 -6.28
C THR A 275 -7.94 -2.33 -6.91
N CYS A 276 -8.03 -3.04 -8.04
CA CYS A 276 -6.86 -3.57 -8.74
C CYS A 276 -6.34 -2.59 -9.81
N THR A 277 -7.24 -1.86 -10.46
CA THR A 277 -6.93 -0.96 -11.58
C THR A 277 -6.85 0.50 -11.11
N VAL A 278 -6.13 1.36 -11.85
CA VAL A 278 -6.14 2.82 -11.60
C VAL A 278 -7.29 3.55 -12.31
N VAL A 279 -7.96 2.87 -13.24
CA VAL A 279 -9.05 3.42 -14.06
C VAL A 279 -10.14 2.35 -14.17
N ASP A 280 -11.39 2.82 -14.14
CA ASP A 280 -12.59 2.00 -14.27
C ASP A 280 -12.66 1.30 -15.65
N SER A 281 -12.97 0.01 -15.64
CA SER A 281 -13.05 -0.82 -16.84
C SER A 281 -14.13 -0.38 -17.83
N SER A 282 -15.24 0.20 -17.38
CA SER A 282 -16.31 0.70 -18.25
C SER A 282 -15.84 1.88 -19.10
N ALA A 283 -15.04 2.79 -18.53
CA ALA A 283 -14.44 3.91 -19.23
C ALA A 283 -13.47 3.44 -20.33
N ILE A 284 -12.72 2.37 -20.06
CA ILE A 284 -11.79 1.77 -21.01
C ILE A 284 -12.55 1.13 -22.17
N LEU A 285 -13.58 0.34 -21.89
CA LEU A 285 -14.42 -0.29 -22.92
C LEU A 285 -15.10 0.77 -23.80
N ALA A 286 -15.58 1.86 -23.21
CA ALA A 286 -16.14 3.00 -23.94
C ALA A 286 -15.12 3.67 -24.85
N GLU A 287 -13.90 3.93 -24.36
CA GLU A 287 -12.84 4.56 -25.18
C GLU A 287 -12.41 3.66 -26.34
N ILE A 288 -12.29 2.34 -26.12
CA ILE A 288 -12.07 1.38 -27.21
C ILE A 288 -13.20 1.47 -28.24
N ALA A 289 -14.46 1.52 -27.78
CA ALA A 289 -15.61 1.60 -28.67
C ALA A 289 -15.53 2.86 -29.54
N ILE A 290 -15.20 4.00 -28.93
CA ILE A 290 -15.11 5.30 -29.58
C ILE A 290 -13.95 5.38 -30.58
N ILE A 291 -12.76 4.89 -30.22
CA ILE A 291 -11.55 4.96 -31.06
C ILE A 291 -11.66 4.03 -32.27
N THR A 292 -12.25 2.84 -32.09
CA THR A 292 -12.34 1.82 -33.15
C THR A 292 -13.57 1.96 -34.05
N ALA A 293 -14.47 2.89 -33.74
CA ALA A 293 -15.67 3.11 -34.53
C ALA A 293 -15.40 3.85 -35.85
N PRO A 294 -16.23 3.63 -36.89
CA PRO A 294 -16.10 4.33 -38.15
C PRO A 294 -16.30 5.85 -37.97
N LYS A 295 -15.54 6.62 -38.75
CA LYS A 295 -15.79 8.07 -38.90
C LYS A 295 -17.02 8.27 -39.77
N SER A 296 -17.78 9.34 -39.52
CA SER A 296 -19.09 9.64 -40.14
C SER A 296 -19.14 9.53 -41.67
N ASP A 297 -18.00 9.64 -42.36
CA ASP A 297 -17.91 9.81 -43.80
C ASP A 297 -17.46 8.55 -44.59
N GLN A 298 -17.32 7.38 -43.94
CA GLN A 298 -16.99 6.15 -44.67
C GLN A 298 -18.26 5.39 -45.11
N ASN A 299 -18.42 5.24 -46.43
CA ASN A 299 -19.54 4.53 -47.09
C ASN A 299 -19.84 3.18 -46.41
N LYS A 300 -21.00 3.10 -45.75
CA LYS A 300 -21.53 1.86 -45.17
C LYS A 300 -21.84 0.88 -46.31
N SER A 301 -21.00 -0.13 -46.52
CA SER A 301 -21.36 -1.29 -47.33
C SER A 301 -22.40 -2.12 -46.56
N GLU A 302 -23.45 -2.59 -47.24
CA GLU A 302 -24.67 -3.22 -46.69
C GLU A 302 -24.47 -4.48 -45.79
N ASN A 303 -23.24 -4.99 -45.64
CA ASN A 303 -22.94 -6.21 -44.87
C ASN A 303 -22.24 -5.99 -43.51
N GLN A 304 -22.09 -4.75 -43.03
CA GLN A 304 -21.56 -4.50 -41.68
C GLN A 304 -22.71 -4.27 -40.69
N LEU A 305 -22.70 -5.00 -39.57
CA LEU A 305 -23.55 -4.76 -38.38
C LEU A 305 -23.66 -3.24 -38.15
N SER A 306 -24.87 -2.69 -38.02
CA SER A 306 -25.09 -1.24 -37.91
C SER A 306 -24.50 -0.70 -36.60
N ARG A 307 -23.21 -0.39 -36.62
CA ARG A 307 -22.46 0.18 -35.51
C ARG A 307 -22.57 1.70 -35.56
N MET A 308 -22.66 2.31 -34.38
CA MET A 308 -22.61 3.76 -34.21
C MET A 308 -21.28 4.33 -34.70
N SER A 309 -21.30 5.55 -35.22
CA SER A 309 -20.09 6.31 -35.52
C SER A 309 -19.38 6.77 -34.24
N SER A 310 -18.09 7.13 -34.36
CA SER A 310 -17.31 7.63 -33.22
C SER A 310 -17.96 8.87 -32.54
N VAL A 311 -18.65 9.73 -33.30
CA VAL A 311 -19.33 10.92 -32.77
C VAL A 311 -20.59 10.53 -31.99
N GLU A 312 -21.40 9.64 -32.55
CA GLU A 312 -22.61 9.13 -31.88
C GLU A 312 -22.25 8.38 -30.60
N LEU A 313 -21.18 7.57 -30.60
CA LEU A 313 -20.69 6.87 -29.41
C LEU A 313 -20.24 7.84 -28.32
N ARG A 314 -19.49 8.91 -28.65
CA ARG A 314 -19.09 9.92 -27.65
C ARG A 314 -20.30 10.61 -27.03
N SER A 315 -21.29 10.99 -27.85
CA SER A 315 -22.51 11.63 -27.36
C SER A 315 -23.29 10.69 -26.44
N THR A 316 -23.51 9.46 -26.88
CA THR A 316 -24.31 8.46 -26.17
C THR A 316 -23.63 8.03 -24.87
N TRP A 317 -22.32 7.80 -24.89
CA TRP A 317 -21.54 7.52 -23.68
C TRP A 317 -21.59 8.69 -22.69
N GLY A 318 -21.48 9.93 -23.18
CA GLY A 318 -21.58 11.12 -22.34
C GLY A 318 -22.95 11.25 -21.66
N GLU A 319 -24.03 10.94 -22.39
CA GLU A 319 -25.39 10.92 -21.84
C GLU A 319 -25.59 9.80 -20.81
N LEU A 320 -25.15 8.58 -21.13
CA LEU A 320 -25.23 7.43 -20.22
C LEU A 320 -24.44 7.65 -18.93
N SER A 321 -23.20 8.14 -19.05
CA SER A 321 -22.33 8.42 -17.90
C SER A 321 -22.91 9.53 -17.02
N LYS A 322 -23.41 10.62 -17.62
CA LYS A 322 -24.07 11.69 -16.88
C LYS A 322 -25.31 11.18 -16.14
N GLN A 323 -26.18 10.44 -16.83
CA GLN A 323 -27.39 9.88 -16.23
C GLN A 323 -27.04 8.88 -15.10
N TYR A 324 -26.03 8.04 -15.29
CA TYR A 324 -25.56 7.13 -14.25
C TYR A 324 -25.12 7.89 -13.00
N THR A 325 -24.29 8.92 -13.14
CA THR A 325 -23.82 9.71 -11.99
C THR A 325 -24.98 10.37 -11.24
N GLU A 326 -25.90 11.03 -11.95
CA GLU A 326 -27.05 11.72 -11.34
C GLU A 326 -27.98 10.74 -10.61
N GLU A 327 -28.27 9.58 -11.21
CA GLU A 327 -29.14 8.57 -10.61
C GLU A 327 -28.44 7.81 -9.46
N TYR A 328 -27.13 7.56 -9.58
CA TYR A 328 -26.34 6.94 -8.51
C TYR A 328 -26.32 7.83 -7.26
N GLU A 329 -26.08 9.13 -7.43
CA GLU A 329 -26.14 10.11 -6.33
C GLU A 329 -27.51 10.08 -5.64
N GLN A 330 -28.60 10.12 -6.43
CA GLN A 330 -29.96 10.01 -5.89
C GLN A 330 -30.22 8.69 -5.17
N CYS A 331 -29.72 7.57 -5.72
CA CYS A 331 -29.84 6.26 -5.11
C CYS A 331 -29.13 6.24 -3.75
N VAL A 332 -27.88 6.72 -3.69
CA VAL A 332 -27.09 6.82 -2.46
C VAL A 332 -27.78 7.73 -1.44
N GLU A 333 -28.24 8.93 -1.83
CA GLU A 333 -28.98 9.84 -0.95
C GLU A 333 -30.26 9.21 -0.39
N SER A 334 -30.96 8.40 -1.19
CA SER A 334 -32.21 7.75 -0.76
C SER A 334 -32.00 6.66 0.29
N VAL A 335 -30.83 6.02 0.31
CA VAL A 335 -30.51 4.94 1.24
C VAL A 335 -29.70 5.41 2.45
N LEU A 336 -29.08 6.58 2.38
CA LEU A 336 -28.38 7.18 3.51
C LEU A 336 -29.38 7.66 4.57
N LEU A 337 -29.16 7.22 5.81
CA LEU A 337 -29.99 7.61 6.94
C LEU A 337 -29.71 9.07 7.34
N SER A 338 -30.76 9.87 7.53
CA SER A 338 -30.62 11.26 8.00
C SER A 338 -30.20 11.36 9.48
N ASN A 339 -30.29 10.27 10.25
CA ASN A 339 -29.96 10.22 11.67
C ASN A 339 -28.79 9.25 11.91
N LYS A 340 -27.87 9.62 12.81
CA LYS A 340 -26.77 8.75 13.26
C LYS A 340 -27.36 7.49 13.92
N VAL A 341 -26.94 6.31 13.47
CA VAL A 341 -27.38 5.03 14.05
C VAL A 341 -26.52 4.71 15.28
N GLU A 342 -27.15 4.30 16.37
CA GLU A 342 -26.43 3.94 17.61
C GLU A 342 -25.77 2.55 17.55
N LYS A 343 -26.23 1.68 16.64
CA LYS A 343 -25.72 0.33 16.44
C LYS A 343 -25.71 -0.03 14.96
N PHE A 344 -24.78 -0.90 14.57
CA PHE A 344 -24.74 -1.43 13.22
C PHE A 344 -25.99 -2.26 12.90
N ASP A 345 -26.73 -1.89 11.83
CA ASP A 345 -27.91 -2.59 11.33
C ASP A 345 -27.58 -3.28 9.99
N TYR A 346 -27.18 -4.55 10.07
CA TYR A 346 -26.83 -5.35 8.89
C TYR A 346 -28.03 -5.53 7.94
N GLU A 347 -29.23 -5.77 8.47
CA GLU A 347 -30.43 -5.94 7.64
C GLU A 347 -30.83 -4.63 6.94
N GLY A 348 -30.64 -3.49 7.61
CA GLY A 348 -30.76 -2.17 7.01
C GLY A 348 -29.79 -1.93 5.87
N LEU A 349 -28.50 -2.25 6.07
CA LEU A 349 -27.48 -2.17 5.02
C LEU A 349 -27.83 -3.07 3.84
N ARG A 350 -28.27 -4.31 4.10
CA ARG A 350 -28.67 -5.25 3.05
C ARG A 350 -29.84 -4.71 2.21
N ARG A 351 -30.88 -4.14 2.84
CA ARG A 351 -31.99 -3.48 2.13
C ARG A 351 -31.53 -2.26 1.32
N ALA A 352 -30.60 -1.47 1.83
CA ALA A 352 -30.01 -0.36 1.08
C ALA A 352 -29.29 -0.85 -0.18
N LEU A 353 -28.54 -1.95 -0.07
CA LEU A 353 -27.81 -2.54 -1.18
C LEU A 353 -28.71 -3.34 -2.14
N GLU A 354 -29.89 -3.80 -1.71
CA GLU A 354 -30.97 -4.26 -2.61
C GLU A 354 -31.42 -3.11 -3.52
N HIS A 355 -31.63 -1.90 -2.98
CA HIS A 355 -32.00 -0.75 -3.79
C HIS A 355 -30.90 -0.35 -4.79
N LEU A 356 -29.64 -0.34 -4.34
CA LEU A 356 -28.49 -0.13 -5.22
C LEU A 356 -28.41 -1.21 -6.30
N SER A 357 -28.69 -2.47 -5.97
CA SER A 357 -28.69 -3.57 -6.94
C SER A 357 -29.72 -3.39 -8.04
N ASP A 358 -30.92 -2.91 -7.71
CA ASP A 358 -31.96 -2.59 -8.70
C ASP A 358 -31.55 -1.42 -9.61
N PHE A 359 -30.86 -0.43 -9.05
CA PHE A 359 -30.29 0.68 -9.82
C PHE A 359 -29.24 0.17 -10.82
N GLU A 360 -28.23 -0.59 -10.36
CA GLU A 360 -27.16 -1.12 -11.21
C GLU A 360 -27.72 -1.97 -12.37
N LYS A 361 -28.70 -2.83 -12.08
CA LYS A 361 -29.40 -3.66 -13.08
C LYS A 361 -30.06 -2.81 -14.17
N LYS A 362 -30.69 -1.69 -13.81
CA LYS A 362 -31.30 -0.74 -14.77
C LYS A 362 -30.24 0.02 -15.55
N ALA A 363 -29.18 0.47 -14.91
CA ALA A 363 -28.06 1.14 -15.57
C ALA A 363 -27.43 0.24 -16.65
N ASN A 364 -27.14 -1.02 -16.30
CA ASN A 364 -26.60 -2.01 -17.22
C ASN A 364 -27.54 -2.30 -18.39
N LEU A 365 -28.86 -2.34 -18.17
CA LEU A 365 -29.84 -2.48 -19.26
C LEU A 365 -29.78 -1.29 -20.24
N ARG A 366 -29.68 -0.04 -19.75
CA ARG A 366 -29.55 1.13 -20.63
C ARG A 366 -28.29 1.07 -21.50
N VAL A 367 -27.18 0.58 -20.94
CA VAL A 367 -25.94 0.41 -21.71
C VAL A 367 -26.14 -0.61 -22.83
N ILE A 368 -26.75 -1.75 -22.54
CA ILE A 368 -27.06 -2.78 -23.56
C ILE A 368 -28.01 -2.21 -24.63
N GLU A 369 -29.12 -1.59 -24.22
CA GLU A 369 -30.13 -1.04 -25.13
C GLU A 369 -29.60 0.10 -26.01
N SER A 370 -28.63 0.87 -25.53
CA SER A 370 -27.99 1.93 -26.32
C SER A 370 -27.18 1.40 -27.51
N GLY A 371 -26.74 0.13 -27.45
CA GLY A 371 -25.85 -0.46 -28.44
C GLY A 371 -24.41 0.08 -28.42
N VAL A 372 -24.01 0.84 -27.39
CA VAL A 372 -22.67 1.45 -27.29
C VAL A 372 -21.52 0.43 -27.32
N LEU A 373 -21.80 -0.81 -26.88
CA LEU A 373 -20.85 -1.92 -26.84
C LEU A 373 -20.80 -2.75 -28.14
N LYS A 374 -21.72 -2.49 -29.07
CA LYS A 374 -21.86 -3.28 -30.31
C LYS A 374 -20.67 -3.06 -31.23
N GLY A 375 -20.14 -4.16 -31.75
CA GLY A 375 -19.04 -4.18 -32.71
C GLY A 375 -17.65 -3.98 -32.11
N LEU A 376 -17.52 -3.96 -30.78
CA LEU A 376 -16.22 -4.05 -30.11
C LEU A 376 -15.51 -5.36 -30.48
N ASN A 377 -14.24 -5.28 -30.88
CA ASN A 377 -13.46 -6.47 -31.24
C ASN A 377 -12.77 -7.07 -30.01
N ILE A 378 -12.83 -8.40 -29.85
CA ILE A 378 -12.20 -9.10 -28.73
C ILE A 378 -10.68 -8.88 -28.65
N ASP A 379 -9.98 -8.80 -29.78
CA ASP A 379 -8.52 -8.57 -29.81
C ASP A 379 -8.16 -7.15 -29.37
N ASP A 380 -9.02 -6.17 -29.65
CA ASP A 380 -8.85 -4.80 -29.13
C ASP A 380 -9.02 -4.76 -27.60
N ILE A 381 -10.02 -5.49 -27.08
CA ILE A 381 -10.26 -5.62 -25.64
C ILE A 381 -9.06 -6.29 -24.96
N LYS A 382 -8.56 -7.40 -25.52
CA LYS A 382 -7.39 -8.10 -24.97
C LYS A 382 -6.15 -7.22 -24.93
N ARG A 383 -5.86 -6.51 -26.04
CA ARG A 383 -4.74 -5.55 -26.10
C ARG A 383 -4.87 -4.41 -25.11
N ALA A 384 -6.09 -3.93 -24.86
CA ALA A 384 -6.33 -2.92 -23.84
C ALA A 384 -6.10 -3.46 -22.44
N GLY A 385 -6.58 -4.69 -22.16
CA GLY A 385 -6.34 -5.38 -20.90
C GLY A 385 -4.86 -5.58 -20.64
N GLU A 386 -4.09 -6.08 -21.62
CA GLU A 386 -2.64 -6.28 -21.48
C GLU A 386 -1.86 -4.99 -21.12
N ARG A 387 -2.38 -3.83 -21.53
CA ARG A 387 -1.80 -2.50 -21.28
C ARG A 387 -2.41 -1.78 -20.08
N LEU A 388 -3.37 -2.41 -19.41
CA LEU A 388 -4.05 -1.84 -18.26
C LEU A 388 -3.06 -1.64 -17.14
N ILE A 389 -3.02 -0.43 -16.59
CA ILE A 389 -2.20 -0.13 -15.43
C ILE A 389 -2.94 -0.62 -14.19
N LEU A 390 -2.30 -1.52 -13.45
CA LEU A 390 -2.76 -1.94 -12.14
C LEU A 390 -2.16 -1.04 -11.06
N GLN A 391 -2.84 -0.96 -9.92
CA GLN A 391 -2.37 -0.24 -8.74
C GLN A 391 -0.98 -0.71 -8.34
N ASP A 392 -0.13 0.21 -7.87
CA ASP A 392 1.24 -0.11 -7.48
C ASP A 392 1.25 -1.20 -6.39
N GLY A 393 2.07 -2.23 -6.60
CA GLY A 393 2.14 -3.40 -5.72
C GLY A 393 1.10 -4.50 -5.95
N CYS A 394 -0.03 -4.24 -6.63
CA CYS A 394 -1.10 -5.23 -6.86
C CYS A 394 -0.59 -6.51 -7.54
N THR A 395 0.06 -6.38 -8.70
CA THR A 395 0.58 -7.52 -9.45
C THR A 395 1.60 -8.33 -8.61
N SER A 396 2.53 -7.64 -7.94
CA SER A 396 3.54 -8.31 -7.12
C SER A 396 2.92 -9.06 -5.95
N PHE A 397 1.92 -8.48 -5.29
CA PHE A 397 1.20 -9.12 -4.20
C PHE A 397 0.49 -10.39 -4.69
N LEU A 398 -0.35 -10.27 -5.72
CA LEU A 398 -1.09 -11.41 -6.26
C LEU A 398 -0.14 -12.53 -6.74
N GLN A 399 0.99 -12.17 -7.36
CA GLN A 399 2.00 -13.14 -7.78
C GLN A 399 2.60 -13.88 -6.59
N ASN A 400 2.92 -13.17 -5.51
CA ASN A 400 3.47 -13.77 -4.29
C ASN A 400 2.47 -14.71 -3.63
N VAL A 401 1.19 -14.32 -3.58
CA VAL A 401 0.10 -15.13 -3.01
C VAL A 401 -0.11 -16.41 -3.83
N VAL A 402 -0.18 -16.29 -5.16
CA VAL A 402 -0.40 -17.40 -6.09
C VAL A 402 0.77 -18.38 -6.11
N LYS A 403 2.02 -17.89 -6.11
CA LYS A 403 3.22 -18.73 -6.19
C LYS A 403 3.60 -19.36 -4.85
N SER A 404 3.01 -18.92 -3.74
CA SER A 404 3.34 -19.43 -2.42
C SER A 404 2.59 -20.74 -2.15
N GLU A 405 3.28 -21.87 -2.37
CA GLU A 405 2.79 -23.20 -1.97
C GLU A 405 2.49 -23.30 -0.47
N LYS A 406 3.12 -22.43 0.34
CA LYS A 406 2.95 -22.38 1.81
C LYS A 406 1.61 -21.81 2.25
N LEU A 407 0.84 -21.16 1.38
CA LEU A 407 -0.41 -20.50 1.78
C LEU A 407 -1.67 -21.28 1.39
N ASN A 408 -1.56 -22.36 0.60
CA ASN A 408 -2.70 -23.11 0.08
C ASN A 408 -3.82 -22.16 -0.40
N THR A 409 -3.46 -21.24 -1.30
CA THR A 409 -4.30 -20.10 -1.69
C THR A 409 -5.19 -20.42 -2.87
N ASN A 410 -6.36 -19.79 -2.90
CA ASN A 410 -7.14 -19.65 -4.11
C ASN A 410 -7.55 -18.19 -4.27
N VAL A 411 -7.28 -17.61 -5.43
CA VAL A 411 -7.54 -16.20 -5.68
C VAL A 411 -8.74 -16.07 -6.62
N HIS A 412 -9.67 -15.22 -6.23
CA HIS A 412 -10.91 -14.94 -6.93
C HIS A 412 -11.05 -13.43 -7.14
N VAL A 413 -11.54 -13.03 -8.31
CA VAL A 413 -11.92 -11.64 -8.57
C VAL A 413 -13.41 -11.59 -8.86
N LEU A 414 -14.14 -10.80 -8.07
CA LEU A 414 -15.57 -10.57 -8.24
C LEU A 414 -15.76 -9.14 -8.71
N SER A 415 -16.22 -8.91 -9.93
CA SER A 415 -16.26 -7.56 -10.52
C SER A 415 -17.53 -7.35 -11.35
N TYR A 416 -17.99 -6.09 -11.36
CA TYR A 416 -19.09 -5.64 -12.21
C TYR A 416 -18.71 -5.47 -13.68
N CYS A 417 -17.41 -5.53 -14.00
CA CYS A 417 -16.89 -5.32 -15.35
C CYS A 417 -17.74 -6.06 -16.38
N TRP A 418 -18.13 -5.34 -17.43
CA TRP A 418 -18.99 -5.89 -18.49
C TRP A 418 -18.33 -6.98 -19.32
N CYS A 419 -16.98 -7.10 -19.26
CA CYS A 419 -16.22 -8.03 -20.07
C CYS A 419 -15.05 -8.68 -19.31
N GLY A 420 -15.24 -9.95 -18.92
CA GLY A 420 -14.22 -10.73 -18.23
C GLY A 420 -12.93 -10.94 -19.03
N ASP A 421 -12.96 -10.85 -20.37
CA ASP A 421 -11.75 -10.95 -21.21
C ASP A 421 -10.78 -9.78 -20.99
N LEU A 422 -11.29 -8.59 -20.63
CA LEU A 422 -10.46 -7.45 -20.26
C LEU A 422 -9.65 -7.78 -18.99
N ILE A 423 -10.33 -8.27 -17.95
CA ILE A 423 -9.74 -8.65 -16.67
C ILE A 423 -8.71 -9.77 -16.86
N ARG A 424 -9.09 -10.84 -17.57
CA ARG A 424 -8.21 -11.98 -17.85
C ARG A 424 -6.93 -11.52 -18.54
N SER A 425 -7.03 -10.62 -19.52
CA SER A 425 -5.87 -10.11 -20.26
C SER A 425 -4.98 -9.21 -19.41
N ALA A 426 -5.57 -8.39 -18.53
CA ALA A 426 -4.82 -7.56 -17.59
C ALA A 426 -4.01 -8.37 -16.57
N PHE A 427 -4.55 -9.48 -16.10
CA PHE A 427 -3.81 -10.38 -15.21
C PHE A 427 -2.83 -11.29 -15.95
N SER A 428 -3.15 -11.74 -17.16
CA SER A 428 -2.25 -12.57 -17.96
C SER A 428 -0.96 -11.82 -18.32
N SER A 429 -1.02 -10.52 -18.66
CA SER A 429 0.18 -9.72 -18.92
C SER A 429 1.07 -9.57 -17.68
N GLY A 430 0.46 -9.61 -16.49
CA GLY A 430 1.13 -9.68 -15.19
C GLY A 430 1.54 -11.09 -14.76
N GLY A 431 1.38 -12.13 -15.58
CA GLY A 431 1.71 -13.53 -15.22
C GLY A 431 0.83 -14.11 -14.10
N LEU A 432 -0.45 -13.72 -14.06
CA LEU A 432 -1.45 -14.09 -13.05
C LEU A 432 -2.56 -14.99 -13.63
N ASP A 433 -2.20 -15.94 -14.49
CA ASP A 433 -3.13 -16.89 -15.12
C ASP A 433 -4.01 -17.74 -14.17
N PRO A 434 -3.60 -18.12 -12.94
CA PRO A 434 -4.42 -18.98 -12.08
C PRO A 434 -5.47 -18.22 -11.25
N VAL A 435 -5.70 -16.92 -11.51
CA VAL A 435 -6.74 -16.14 -10.82
C VAL A 435 -8.12 -16.45 -11.41
N ASN A 436 -9.09 -16.81 -10.56
CA ASN A 436 -10.45 -17.13 -10.99
C ASN A 436 -11.28 -15.86 -11.17
N ILE A 437 -11.68 -15.55 -12.40
CA ILE A 437 -12.44 -14.33 -12.72
C ILE A 437 -13.94 -14.60 -12.76
N HIS A 438 -14.69 -13.83 -11.97
CA HIS A 438 -16.16 -13.84 -11.89
C HIS A 438 -16.66 -12.44 -12.24
N ALA A 439 -16.92 -12.23 -13.53
CA ALA A 439 -17.42 -10.98 -14.08
C ALA A 439 -18.43 -11.26 -15.20
N ASN A 440 -19.04 -10.22 -15.74
CA ASN A 440 -19.92 -10.36 -16.90
C ASN A 440 -19.13 -10.71 -18.17
N GLU A 441 -19.81 -11.21 -19.19
CA GLU A 441 -19.16 -11.57 -20.46
C GLU A 441 -19.93 -10.97 -21.64
N PHE A 442 -19.21 -10.50 -22.65
CA PHE A 442 -19.84 -10.14 -23.92
C PHE A 442 -20.30 -11.37 -24.69
N ILE A 443 -21.38 -11.21 -25.44
CA ILE A 443 -21.78 -12.15 -26.47
C ILE A 443 -21.11 -11.70 -27.78
N TYR A 444 -20.45 -12.65 -28.46
CA TYR A 444 -19.72 -12.37 -29.70
C TYR A 444 -20.35 -13.06 -30.90
N GLU A 445 -20.41 -12.33 -32.01
CA GLU A 445 -20.58 -12.91 -33.34
C GLU A 445 -19.23 -12.82 -34.08
N ASN A 446 -18.63 -13.99 -34.33
CA ASN A 446 -17.23 -14.11 -34.73
C ASN A 446 -16.30 -13.48 -33.67
N SER A 447 -15.70 -12.33 -33.98
CA SER A 447 -14.78 -11.59 -33.08
C SER A 447 -15.35 -10.26 -32.60
N LEU A 448 -16.62 -9.95 -32.94
CA LEU A 448 -17.26 -8.67 -32.65
C LEU A 448 -18.39 -8.85 -31.63
N SER A 449 -18.44 -7.99 -30.62
CA SER A 449 -19.51 -7.98 -29.63
C SER A 449 -20.86 -7.68 -30.29
N THR A 450 -21.92 -8.39 -29.92
CA THR A 450 -23.30 -8.10 -30.36
C THR A 450 -23.84 -6.83 -29.71
N GLY A 451 -23.23 -6.39 -28.61
CA GLY A 451 -23.74 -5.36 -27.69
C GLY A 451 -24.42 -5.95 -26.45
N ASP A 452 -24.71 -7.26 -26.45
CA ASP A 452 -25.34 -7.94 -25.32
C ASP A 452 -24.31 -8.44 -24.31
N ILE A 453 -24.75 -8.54 -23.06
CA ILE A 453 -23.95 -8.97 -21.91
C ILE A 453 -24.60 -10.21 -21.27
N VAL A 454 -23.81 -11.26 -21.07
CA VAL A 454 -24.14 -12.34 -20.14
C VAL A 454 -23.88 -11.85 -18.73
N LYS A 455 -24.96 -11.50 -18.03
CA LYS A 455 -24.96 -10.93 -16.69
C LYS A 455 -24.71 -12.00 -15.64
N LYS A 456 -23.47 -12.11 -15.16
CA LYS A 456 -23.06 -13.05 -14.10
C LYS A 456 -22.93 -12.36 -12.75
N VAL A 457 -22.39 -11.14 -12.72
CA VAL A 457 -22.17 -10.32 -11.53
C VAL A 457 -22.44 -8.87 -11.92
N GLU A 458 -23.65 -8.37 -11.71
CA GLU A 458 -24.05 -7.02 -12.14
C GLU A 458 -24.45 -6.10 -10.98
N SER A 459 -24.40 -6.59 -9.74
CA SER A 459 -24.85 -5.86 -8.56
C SER A 459 -24.20 -6.34 -7.26
N PRO A 460 -24.30 -5.56 -6.16
CA PRO A 460 -23.75 -5.94 -4.86
C PRO A 460 -24.25 -7.30 -4.36
N LEU A 461 -25.53 -7.62 -4.59
CA LEU A 461 -26.09 -8.90 -4.17
C LEU A 461 -25.58 -10.07 -5.01
N ASP A 462 -25.34 -9.86 -6.31
CA ASP A 462 -24.78 -10.91 -7.16
C ASP A 462 -23.32 -11.21 -6.74
N LYS A 463 -22.56 -10.20 -6.27
CA LYS A 463 -21.23 -10.42 -5.67
C LYS A 463 -21.32 -11.33 -4.43
N VAL A 464 -22.25 -11.06 -3.52
CA VAL A 464 -22.45 -11.89 -2.31
C VAL A 464 -22.87 -13.31 -2.66
N GLU A 465 -23.76 -13.46 -3.65
CA GLU A 465 -24.18 -14.75 -4.14
C GLU A 465 -23.00 -15.51 -4.76
N ALA A 466 -22.20 -14.87 -5.60
CA ALA A 466 -21.00 -15.46 -6.18
C ALA A 466 -19.98 -15.89 -5.10
N PHE A 467 -19.69 -15.00 -4.14
CA PHE A 467 -18.84 -15.27 -2.99
C PHE A 467 -19.33 -16.52 -2.22
N THR A 468 -20.60 -16.55 -1.85
CA THR A 468 -21.23 -17.66 -1.11
C THR A 468 -21.17 -18.96 -1.91
N ASN A 469 -21.49 -18.93 -3.21
CA ASN A 469 -21.46 -20.08 -4.09
C ASN A 469 -20.06 -20.66 -4.26
N ILE A 470 -19.03 -19.81 -4.28
CA ILE A 470 -17.62 -20.24 -4.33
C ILE A 470 -17.26 -20.98 -3.04
N LEU A 471 -17.62 -20.42 -1.87
CA LEU A 471 -17.34 -21.05 -0.58
C LEU A 471 -18.06 -22.39 -0.41
N GLN A 472 -19.31 -22.49 -0.85
CA GLN A 472 -20.08 -23.75 -0.79
C GLN A 472 -19.49 -24.86 -1.67
N LYS A 473 -18.81 -24.51 -2.77
CA LYS A 473 -18.15 -25.47 -3.67
C LYS A 473 -16.80 -25.96 -3.14
N CYS A 474 -16.19 -25.25 -2.19
CA CYS A 474 -14.94 -25.69 -1.58
C CYS A 474 -15.15 -26.92 -0.68
N CYS A 475 -14.18 -27.85 -0.68
CA CYS A 475 -14.28 -29.13 0.03
C CYS A 475 -14.57 -28.95 1.52
N LYS A 476 -15.58 -29.67 2.03
CA LYS A 476 -16.04 -29.64 3.43
C LYS A 476 -15.00 -30.09 4.46
N ASP A 477 -13.89 -30.68 4.01
CA ASP A 477 -12.87 -31.30 4.87
C ASP A 477 -11.75 -30.33 5.31
N GLN A 478 -11.70 -29.12 4.75
CA GLN A 478 -10.73 -28.07 5.14
C GLN A 478 -11.46 -26.84 5.69
N LYS A 479 -10.93 -26.23 6.75
CA LYS A 479 -11.44 -24.94 7.21
C LYS A 479 -11.02 -23.86 6.21
N ILE A 480 -11.88 -22.89 5.97
CA ILE A 480 -11.60 -21.81 5.03
C ILE A 480 -11.30 -20.55 5.83
N LEU A 481 -10.24 -19.83 5.45
CA LEU A 481 -9.99 -18.46 5.89
C LEU A 481 -10.21 -17.55 4.68
N THR A 482 -11.17 -16.64 4.80
CA THR A 482 -11.56 -15.72 3.73
C THR A 482 -10.99 -14.33 3.96
N VAL A 483 -10.39 -13.76 2.91
CA VAL A 483 -9.98 -12.37 2.87
C VAL A 483 -10.67 -11.73 1.67
N TYR A 484 -11.37 -10.61 1.88
CA TYR A 484 -11.96 -9.83 0.80
C TYR A 484 -11.32 -8.45 0.73
N ILE A 485 -10.92 -8.01 -0.46
CA ILE A 485 -10.34 -6.69 -0.73
C ILE A 485 -11.31 -5.94 -1.65
N GLY A 486 -11.72 -4.73 -1.27
CA GLY A 486 -12.57 -3.89 -2.11
C GLY A 486 -12.46 -2.41 -1.72
N ASP A 487 -13.04 -1.54 -2.53
CA ASP A 487 -12.94 -0.08 -2.37
C ASP A 487 -14.32 0.60 -2.36
N SER A 488 -15.39 -0.11 -2.72
CA SER A 488 -16.69 0.49 -3.01
C SER A 488 -17.82 0.08 -2.06
N VAL A 489 -18.92 0.83 -2.11
CA VAL A 489 -20.18 0.51 -1.42
C VAL A 489 -20.71 -0.87 -1.86
N GLY A 490 -20.46 -1.26 -3.11
CA GLY A 490 -20.87 -2.54 -3.66
C GLY A 490 -20.17 -3.75 -3.04
N ASP A 491 -19.04 -3.54 -2.37
CA ASP A 491 -18.26 -4.59 -1.74
C ASP A 491 -18.61 -4.82 -0.28
N LEU A 492 -19.35 -3.89 0.36
CA LEU A 492 -19.58 -3.88 1.80
C LEU A 492 -20.12 -5.20 2.36
N LEU A 493 -21.04 -5.86 1.66
CA LEU A 493 -21.56 -7.14 2.14
C LEU A 493 -20.49 -8.23 2.07
N CYS A 494 -19.75 -8.36 0.97
CA CYS A 494 -18.69 -9.36 0.88
C CYS A 494 -17.55 -9.09 1.88
N LEU A 495 -17.22 -7.82 2.09
CA LEU A 495 -16.28 -7.36 3.11
C LEU A 495 -16.70 -7.79 4.53
N LEU A 496 -18.00 -7.70 4.85
CA LEU A 496 -18.54 -8.10 6.16
C LEU A 496 -18.71 -9.62 6.31
N GLU A 497 -19.03 -10.33 5.24
CA GLU A 497 -19.16 -11.80 5.22
C GLU A 497 -17.80 -12.50 5.32
N ALA A 498 -16.73 -11.86 4.85
CA ALA A 498 -15.37 -12.40 4.98
C ALA A 498 -14.88 -12.41 6.44
N ASP A 499 -13.97 -13.34 6.75
CA ASP A 499 -13.27 -13.39 8.04
C ASP A 499 -12.39 -12.15 8.23
N VAL A 500 -11.85 -11.62 7.13
CA VAL A 500 -11.09 -10.37 7.05
C VAL A 500 -11.56 -9.57 5.85
N GLY A 501 -12.25 -8.45 6.09
CA GLY A 501 -12.54 -7.45 5.07
C GLY A 501 -11.49 -6.35 5.08
N LEU A 502 -10.81 -6.11 3.96
CA LEU A 502 -9.86 -5.01 3.75
C LEU A 502 -10.49 -3.98 2.81
N ILE A 503 -10.81 -2.80 3.34
CA ILE A 503 -11.35 -1.70 2.54
C ILE A 503 -10.23 -0.73 2.14
N GLU A 504 -10.00 -0.58 0.84
CA GLU A 504 -9.05 0.38 0.32
C GLU A 504 -9.65 1.79 0.40
N LYS A 505 -9.04 2.66 1.21
CA LYS A 505 -9.51 4.02 1.41
C LYS A 505 -8.62 4.99 0.63
N GLN A 506 -9.19 5.69 -0.35
CA GLN A 506 -8.59 6.93 -0.84
C GLN A 506 -8.76 7.97 0.29
N LYS A 507 -7.66 8.43 0.88
CA LYS A 507 -7.62 9.22 2.14
C LYS A 507 -8.79 10.21 2.30
N GLN A 508 -9.75 9.85 3.16
CA GLN A 508 -10.57 10.79 3.92
C GLN A 508 -10.45 10.40 5.40
N PHE A 509 -9.94 11.32 6.21
CA PHE A 509 -9.89 11.20 7.66
C PHE A 509 -11.30 10.99 8.20
N ALA A 510 -11.51 9.91 8.95
CA ALA A 510 -12.67 9.74 9.79
C ALA A 510 -12.16 9.22 11.14
N GLU A 511 -12.52 9.95 12.20
CA GLU A 511 -12.23 9.61 13.60
C GLU A 511 -13.17 8.50 14.10
N GLU A 512 -12.71 7.81 15.15
CA GLU A 512 -13.43 6.88 16.04
C GLU A 512 -13.67 5.43 15.59
N SER A 513 -12.88 4.49 16.13
CA SER A 513 -13.31 3.61 17.25
C SER A 513 -12.27 2.50 17.50
N SER A 514 -11.86 2.33 18.76
CA SER A 514 -11.04 1.20 19.22
C SER A 514 -11.95 0.00 19.51
N SER A 515 -11.51 -1.22 19.16
CA SER A 515 -12.03 -2.41 19.82
C SER A 515 -11.04 -3.57 19.78
N GLY A 516 -10.97 -4.26 20.92
CA GLY A 516 -10.08 -5.38 21.19
C GLY A 516 -10.36 -6.61 20.34
N TRP A 517 -9.28 -7.33 20.05
CA TRP A 517 -9.26 -8.41 19.08
C TRP A 517 -10.07 -9.64 19.50
N LYS A 518 -11.12 -9.93 18.74
CA LYS A 518 -11.67 -11.27 18.51
C LYS A 518 -12.07 -11.35 17.04
N GLY A 519 -11.45 -12.24 16.27
CA GLY A 519 -11.87 -12.52 14.90
C GLY A 519 -13.33 -12.97 14.89
N LEU A 520 -14.19 -12.13 14.32
CA LEU A 520 -15.62 -12.34 14.11
C LEU A 520 -15.92 -11.70 12.75
N SER A 521 -16.68 -12.40 11.90
CA SER A 521 -17.29 -11.80 10.70
C SER A 521 -17.88 -10.43 11.06
N GLY A 522 -17.66 -9.44 10.18
CA GLY A 522 -18.11 -8.06 10.36
C GLY A 522 -17.07 -7.03 10.84
N VAL A 523 -15.78 -7.40 10.98
CA VAL A 523 -14.70 -6.43 11.24
C VAL A 523 -14.02 -6.04 9.93
N LEU A 524 -14.00 -4.73 9.64
CA LEU A 524 -13.36 -4.16 8.45
C LEU A 524 -12.07 -3.44 8.84
N TYR A 525 -11.02 -3.68 8.07
CA TYR A 525 -9.74 -3.00 8.21
C TYR A 525 -9.56 -2.02 7.06
N THR A 526 -9.22 -0.78 7.37
CA THR A 526 -8.88 0.21 6.35
C THR A 526 -7.42 0.06 5.94
N VAL A 527 -7.16 0.02 4.64
CA VAL A 527 -5.82 0.02 4.06
C VAL A 527 -5.69 1.18 3.07
N THR A 528 -4.48 1.71 2.89
CA THR A 528 -4.22 2.83 1.95
C THR A 528 -3.41 2.44 0.71
N SER A 529 -2.99 1.17 0.61
CA SER A 529 -2.27 0.64 -0.56
C SER A 529 -2.12 -0.89 -0.52
N TRP A 530 -1.80 -1.47 -1.67
CA TRP A 530 -1.36 -2.87 -1.78
C TRP A 530 -0.08 -3.20 -1.00
N ALA A 531 0.77 -2.22 -0.69
CA ALA A 531 1.91 -2.42 0.20
C ALA A 531 1.45 -2.76 1.63
N GLU A 532 0.40 -2.10 2.13
CA GLU A 532 -0.18 -2.40 3.44
C GLU A 532 -0.90 -3.74 3.43
N ILE A 533 -1.68 -4.03 2.38
CA ILE A 533 -2.31 -5.35 2.19
C ILE A 533 -1.25 -6.45 2.20
N HIS A 534 -0.15 -6.25 1.47
CA HIS A 534 0.94 -7.20 1.41
C HIS A 534 1.60 -7.41 2.78
N ALA A 535 1.90 -6.33 3.51
CA ALA A 535 2.49 -6.43 4.84
C ALA A 535 1.53 -7.05 5.87
N PHE A 536 0.24 -6.73 5.78
CA PHE A 536 -0.81 -7.29 6.63
C PHE A 536 -0.98 -8.81 6.41
N ILE A 537 -1.04 -9.26 5.15
CA ILE A 537 -1.33 -10.65 4.81
C ILE A 537 -0.06 -11.51 4.83
N LEU A 538 0.98 -11.10 4.09
CA LEU A 538 2.18 -11.92 3.87
C LEU A 538 3.32 -11.53 4.81
N GLY A 539 3.46 -10.24 5.11
CA GLY A 539 4.56 -9.70 5.91
C GLY A 539 5.77 -9.29 5.06
N SER A 540 6.95 -9.47 5.65
CA SER A 540 8.27 -9.14 5.09
C SER A 540 8.80 -10.21 4.14
#